data_AF-A0A381VR82-F1
#
_entry.id   AF-A0A381VR82-F1
#
_cell.length_a   1.000
_cell.length_b   1.000
_cell.length_c   1.000
_cell.angle_alpha   90.00
_cell.angle_beta   90.00
_cell.angle_gamma   90.00
#
_symmetry.space_group_name_H-M   'P 1'
#
loop_
_entity.id
_entity.type
_entity.pdbx_description
1 polymer ?
#
loop_
_entity_poly.entity_id
_entity_poly.type
_entity_poly.pdbx_seq_one_letter_code
_entity_poly.pdbx_strand_id
1 'polypeptide(L)' 'METRANYLLVGSFVLVAVLGLFLFVVWLARFQFDTLYDQYQLSFSGHVTGISQGSPVNFQGVPVGQVLQIGFS' A
#
# COMPACT_ATOMS: atom_id res chain seq x y z
N MET A 1 29.38 41.19 18.78
CA MET A 1 28.52 40.18 19.44
C MET A 1 27.36 39.88 18.49
N GLU A 2 27.59 39.01 17.51
CA GLU A 2 26.65 38.63 16.44
C GLU A 2 25.94 37.33 16.80
N THR A 3 24.92 37.42 17.64
CA THR A 3 24.25 36.25 18.22
C THR A 3 22.79 36.16 17.80
N ARG A 4 22.43 36.14 16.50
CA ARG A 4 21.01 35.94 16.08
C ARG A 4 20.76 35.23 14.74
N ALA A 5 21.74 34.59 14.09
CA ALA A 5 21.52 33.98 12.76
C ALA A 5 21.25 32.45 12.79
N ASN A 6 21.75 31.73 13.79
CA ASN A 6 21.74 30.25 13.76
C ASN A 6 20.38 29.61 14.06
N TYR A 7 19.47 30.28 14.77
CA TYR A 7 18.14 29.71 15.06
C TYR A 7 17.30 29.50 13.81
N LEU A 8 17.40 30.41 12.83
CA LEU A 8 16.70 30.27 11.54
C LEU A 8 17.25 29.09 10.73
N LEU A 9 18.57 28.89 10.81
CA LEU A 9 19.29 27.85 10.10
C LEU A 9 18.98 26.46 10.67
N VAL A 10 18.97 26.34 12.00
CA VAL A 10 18.56 25.11 12.69
C VAL A 10 17.07 24.83 12.48
N GLY A 11 16.20 25.85 12.55
CA GLY A 11 14.77 25.70 12.30
C GLY A 11 14.47 25.22 10.87
N SER A 12 15.14 25.80 9.87
CA SER A 12 15.01 25.37 8.47
C SER A 12 15.51 23.93 8.27
N PHE A 13 16.64 23.56 8.87
CA PHE A 13 17.16 22.20 8.79
C PHE A 13 16.17 21.17 9.35
N VAL A 14 15.60 21.44 10.52
CA VAL A 14 14.58 20.57 11.12
C VAL A 14 13.33 20.50 10.24
N LEU A 15 12.88 21.63 9.68
CA LEU A 15 11.71 21.67 8.80
C LEU A 15 11.90 20.79 7.56
N VAL A 16 13.08 20.88 6.92
CA VAL A 16 13.43 20.06 5.74
C VAL A 16 13.54 18.59 6.13
N ALA A 17 14.15 18.27 7.28
CA ALA A 17 14.25 16.90 7.76
C ALA A 17 12.86 16.29 8.01
N VAL A 18 11.94 17.03 8.62
CA VAL A 18 10.55 16.59 8.84
C VAL A 18 9.81 16.39 7.52
N LEU A 19 9.92 17.32 6.57
CA LEU A 19 9.32 17.16 5.24
C LEU A 19 9.88 15.93 4.52
N GLY A 20 11.20 15.73 4.56
CA GLY A 20 11.87 14.58 3.95
C GLY A 20 11.38 13.26 4.54
N LEU A 21 11.23 13.20 5.87
CA LEU A 21 10.68 12.03 6.56
C LEU A 21 9.24 11.77 6.13
N PHE A 22 8.41 12.82 6.02
CA PHE A 22 7.02 12.70 5.58
C PHE A 22 6.93 12.14 4.15
N LEU A 23 7.73 12.69 3.22
CA LEU A 23 7.82 12.20 1.85
C LEU A 23 8.31 10.75 1.79
N PHE A 24 9.31 10.40 2.61
CA PHE A 24 9.85 9.06 2.68
C PHE A 24 8.81 8.04 3.14
N VAL A 25 8.02 8.37 4.18
CA VAL A 25 6.94 7.50 4.68
C VAL A 25 5.85 7.33 3.63
N VAL A 26 5.41 8.40 2.98
CA VAL A 26 4.39 8.33 1.92
C VAL A 26 4.89 7.50 0.72
N TRP A 27 6.14 7.71 0.31
CA TRP A 27 6.77 6.95 -0.76
C TRP A 27 6.88 5.46 -0.42
N LEU A 28 7.34 5.14 0.80
CA LEU A 28 7.43 3.75 1.28
C LEU A 28 6.05 3.09 1.38
N ALA A 29 5.05 3.84 1.86
CA ALA A 29 3.68 3.37 1.91
C ALA A 29 3.11 3.10 0.51
N ARG A 30 3.55 3.83 -0.53
CA ARG A 30 3.15 3.56 -1.91
C ARG A 30 3.90 2.37 -2.50
N PHE A 31 5.15 2.14 -2.10
CA PHE A 31 5.97 1.00 -2.54
C PHE A 31 5.39 -0.37 -2.09
N GLN A 32 4.79 -0.47 -0.91
CA GLN A 32 4.10 -1.69 -0.46
C GLN A 32 2.81 -1.97 -1.26
N PHE A 33 2.13 -0.93 -1.77
CA PHE A 33 0.96 -1.09 -2.64
C PHE A 33 1.32 -1.38 -4.10
N ASP A 34 2.57 -1.14 -4.51
CA ASP A 34 3.10 -1.52 -5.83
C ASP A 34 3.36 -3.03 -5.94
N THR A 35 2.99 -3.83 -4.93
CA THR A 35 2.73 -5.26 -5.12
C THR A 35 1.49 -5.38 -6.01
N LEU A 36 1.69 -5.29 -7.32
CA LEU A 36 0.71 -5.45 -8.40
C LEU A 36 0.02 -6.82 -8.29
N TYR A 37 -0.93 -6.95 -7.37
CA TYR A 37 -1.96 -7.96 -7.47
C TYR A 37 -2.87 -7.51 -8.60
N ASP A 38 -2.61 -8.07 -9.77
CA ASP A 38 -3.43 -7.82 -10.95
C ASP A 38 -4.83 -8.39 -10.68
N GLN A 39 -5.83 -7.51 -10.64
CA GLN A 39 -7.18 -7.86 -10.23
C GLN A 39 -7.93 -8.49 -11.39
N TYR A 40 -8.01 -9.81 -11.40
CA TYR A 40 -8.78 -10.56 -12.39
C TYR A 40 -10.19 -10.87 -11.88
N GLN A 41 -11.20 -10.49 -12.66
CA GLN A 41 -12.58 -10.91 -12.44
C GLN A 41 -12.87 -12.16 -13.28
N LEU A 42 -13.14 -13.28 -12.62
CA LEU A 42 -13.62 -14.50 -13.28
C LEU A 42 -15.12 -14.64 -13.05
N SER A 43 -15.90 -14.67 -14.14
CA SER A 43 -17.33 -14.94 -14.11
C SER A 43 -17.59 -16.44 -14.26
N PHE A 44 -18.14 -17.05 -13.22
CA PHE A 44 -18.58 -18.45 -13.24
C PHE A 44 -20.07 -18.52 -13.60
N SER A 45 -20.42 -19.35 -14.57
CA SER A 45 -21.80 -19.56 -15.06
C SER A 45 -22.59 -20.60 -14.25
N GLY A 46 -22.00 -21.17 -13.20
CA GLY A 46 -22.65 -22.11 -12.27
C GLY A 46 -22.56 -21.64 -10.82
N HIS A 47 -23.43 -22.17 -9.95
CA HIS A 47 -23.40 -21.87 -8.52
C HIS A 47 -22.06 -22.32 -7.92
N VAL A 48 -21.20 -21.38 -7.56
CA VAL A 48 -20.00 -21.63 -6.77
C VAL A 48 -20.36 -21.57 -5.30
N THR A 49 -20.49 -22.73 -4.66
CA THR A 49 -20.72 -22.87 -3.23
C THR A 49 -19.40 -23.02 -2.48
N GLY A 50 -19.24 -22.32 -1.35
CA GLY A 50 -18.08 -22.48 -0.45
C GLY A 50 -16.90 -21.53 -0.68
N ILE A 51 -17.03 -20.54 -1.57
CA ILE A 51 -16.03 -19.47 -1.74
C ILE A 51 -16.51 -18.24 -0.97
N SER A 52 -15.71 -17.75 -0.04
CA SER A 52 -16.01 -16.56 0.75
C SER A 52 -15.02 -15.44 0.44
N GLN A 53 -15.40 -14.20 0.77
CA GLN A 53 -14.48 -13.06 0.74
C GLN A 53 -13.30 -13.35 1.69
N GLY A 54 -12.07 -13.24 1.18
CA GLY A 54 -10.87 -13.60 1.92
C GLY A 54 -10.42 -15.06 1.80
N SER A 55 -11.10 -15.90 1.01
CA SER A 55 -10.59 -17.24 0.70
C SER A 55 -9.24 -17.14 -0.05
N PRO A 56 -8.21 -17.93 0.33
CA PRO A 56 -6.93 -17.94 -0.35
C PRO A 56 -7.06 -18.55 -1.75
N VAL A 57 -6.50 -17.87 -2.75
CA VAL A 57 -6.42 -18.36 -4.12
C VAL A 57 -5.05 -19.01 -4.28
N ASN A 58 -5.05 -20.31 -4.56
CA ASN A 58 -3.84 -21.08 -4.76
C ASN A 58 -3.69 -21.44 -6.25
N PHE A 59 -2.51 -21.22 -6.81
CA PHE A 59 -2.13 -21.71 -8.13
C PHE A 59 -1.11 -22.83 -7.94
N GLN A 60 -1.47 -24.06 -8.36
CA GLN A 60 -0.61 -25.25 -8.21
C GLN A 60 -0.13 -25.49 -6.76
N GLY A 61 -0.94 -25.13 -5.76
CA GLY A 61 -0.60 -25.27 -4.34
C GLY A 61 0.19 -24.10 -3.74
N VAL A 62 0.55 -23.09 -4.54
CA VAL A 62 1.18 -21.86 -4.06
C VAL A 62 0.12 -20.77 -3.84
N PRO A 63 0.05 -20.13 -2.66
CA PRO A 63 -0.87 -19.02 -2.43
C PRO A 63 -0.45 -17.81 -3.28
N VAL A 64 -1.30 -17.43 -4.23
CA VAL A 64 -1.05 -16.32 -5.17
C VAL A 64 -1.87 -15.08 -4.84
N GLY A 65 -2.90 -15.20 -4.01
CA GLY A 65 -3.72 -14.05 -3.62
C GLY A 65 -4.91 -14.43 -2.74
N GLN A 66 -5.85 -13.49 -2.61
CA GLN A 66 -7.08 -13.66 -1.84
C GLN A 66 -8.27 -13.15 -2.65
N VAL A 67 -9.45 -13.74 -2.43
CA VAL A 67 -10.70 -13.26 -3.05
C VAL A 67 -11.09 -11.91 -2.44
N LEU A 68 -11.05 -10.83 -3.24
CA LEU A 68 -11.43 -9.48 -2.78
C LEU A 68 -12.94 -9.28 -2.69
N GLN A 69 -13.72 -9.77 -3.66
CA GLN A 69 -15.16 -9.54 -3.71
C GLN A 69 -15.87 -10.67 -4.46
N ILE A 70 -17.01 -11.09 -3.93
CA ILE A 70 -17.98 -11.94 -4.61
C ILE A 70 -19.26 -11.13 -4.82
N GLY A 71 -19.77 -11.13 -6.03
CA GLY A 71 -21.00 -10.45 -6.39
C GLY A 71 -21.72 -11.26 -7.44
N PHE A 72 -23.05 -11.23 -7.41
CA PHE A 72 -23.88 -11.77 -8.47
C PHE A 72 -24.11 -10.64 -9.48
N SER A 73 -23.67 -10.84 -10.72
CA SER A 73 -24.06 -10.01 -11.86
C SER A 73 -25.20 -10.68 -12.60
#